data_AF-A0A942PRD3-F1
#
_entry.id   AF-A0A942PRD3-F1
#
_cell.length_a   1.000
_cell.length_b   1.000
_cell.length_c   1.000
_cell.angle_alpha   90.00
_cell.angle_beta   90.00
_cell.angle_gamma   90.00
#
_symmetry.space_group_name_H-M   'P 1'
#
loop_
_entity.id
_entity.type
_entity.pdbx_description
1 polymer ?
#
loop_
_entity_poly.entity_id
_entity_poly.type
_entity_poly.pdbx_seq_one_letter_code
_entity_poly.pdbx_strand_id
1 'polypeptide(L)'
;MSAAEVARLPSQQPDDDKVLPFAVEPLDVRGRVVRLGPALDKAIENHNYPPQVCRALSEAITLAVLLGSTLKDVGRLILQTQTDGPIDFMVVDVVAPEKVRAYARFNRARL
;
A
#
# COMPACT_ATOMS: atom_id res chain seq x y z
N MET A 1 -6.02 4.30 38.20
CA MET A 1 -6.14 4.61 36.76
C MET A 1 -7.00 3.53 36.13
N SER A 2 -8.08 3.92 35.46
CA SER A 2 -9.08 2.98 34.92
C SER A 2 -8.50 2.18 33.76
N ALA A 3 -8.91 0.92 33.59
CA ALA A 3 -8.54 0.10 32.44
C ALA A 3 -8.90 0.75 31.08
N ALA A 4 -9.86 1.68 31.06
CA ALA A 4 -10.24 2.45 29.88
C ALA A 4 -9.19 3.49 29.44
N GLU A 5 -8.29 3.91 30.33
CA GLU A 5 -7.27 4.94 30.07
C GLU A 5 -6.02 4.33 29.40
N VAL A 6 -5.72 3.07 29.71
CA VAL A 6 -4.59 2.32 29.13
C VAL A 6 -4.80 2.04 27.63
N ALA A 7 -6.06 1.97 27.18
CA ALA A 7 -6.41 1.63 25.80
C ALA A 7 -6.13 2.74 24.76
N ARG A 8 -5.75 3.95 25.18
CA ARG A 8 -5.51 5.10 24.27
C ARG A 8 -4.05 5.53 24.15
N LEU A 9 -3.12 4.80 24.76
CA LEU A 9 -1.71 5.08 24.57
C LEU A 9 -1.27 4.52 23.21
N PRO A 10 -0.58 5.31 22.35
CA PRO A 10 -0.05 4.79 21.11
C PRO A 10 0.88 3.62 21.40
N SER A 11 0.80 2.58 20.57
CA SER A 11 1.69 1.42 20.68
C SER A 11 3.15 1.89 20.63
N GLN A 12 3.97 1.40 21.56
CA GLN A 12 5.39 1.75 21.67
C GLN A 12 6.21 1.30 20.44
N GLN A 13 5.67 0.36 19.67
CA GLN A 13 6.24 -0.14 18.41
C GLN A 13 5.45 0.44 17.21
N PRO A 14 6.11 0.87 16.12
CA PRO A 14 5.42 1.11 14.87
C PRO A 14 4.86 -0.21 14.33
N ASP A 15 3.54 -0.35 14.45
CA ASP A 15 2.72 -1.34 13.76
C ASP A 15 2.66 -1.07 12.25
N ASP A 16 3.75 -1.36 11.53
CA ASP A 16 3.86 -1.23 10.07
C ASP A 16 3.30 -2.46 9.36
N ASP A 17 3.08 -2.33 8.05
CA ASP A 17 2.53 -3.38 7.17
C ASP A 17 1.14 -3.87 7.60
N LYS A 18 0.25 -2.93 7.95
CA LYS A 18 -1.11 -3.20 8.42
C LYS A 18 -2.19 -2.46 7.67
N VAL A 19 -3.36 -3.12 7.62
CA VAL A 19 -4.62 -2.55 7.18
C VAL A 19 -5.60 -2.53 8.35
N LEU A 20 -6.02 -1.34 8.76
CA LEU A 20 -7.02 -1.14 9.81
C LEU A 20 -8.37 -0.77 9.19
N PRO A 21 -9.36 -1.68 9.17
CA PRO A 21 -10.73 -1.32 8.80
C PRO A 21 -11.39 -0.48 9.90
N PHE A 22 -12.18 0.50 9.50
CA PHE A 22 -12.98 1.32 10.41
C PHE A 22 -14.39 1.57 9.85
N ALA A 23 -15.30 1.93 10.74
CA ALA A 23 -16.65 2.37 10.40
C ALA A 23 -17.00 3.63 11.19
N VAL A 24 -17.68 4.56 10.55
CA VAL A 24 -18.29 5.74 11.15
C VAL A 24 -19.80 5.54 11.07
N GLU A 25 -20.35 4.84 12.06
CA GLU A 25 -21.75 4.39 12.08
C GLU A 25 -22.77 5.50 11.84
N PRO A 26 -22.66 6.71 12.45
CA PRO A 26 -23.63 7.77 12.22
C PRO A 26 -23.67 8.29 10.77
N LEU A 27 -22.61 8.06 10.00
CA LEU A 27 -22.49 8.51 8.60
C LEU A 27 -22.68 7.37 7.59
N ASP A 28 -22.87 6.13 8.06
CA ASP A 28 -22.84 4.92 7.22
C ASP A 28 -21.59 4.82 6.33
N VAL A 29 -20.46 5.34 6.81
CA VAL A 29 -19.19 5.31 6.08
C VAL A 29 -18.31 4.20 6.64
N ARG A 30 -17.75 3.39 5.74
CA ARG A 30 -16.71 2.41 6.05
C ARG A 30 -15.44 2.78 5.30
N GLY A 31 -14.31 2.61 5.96
CA GLY A 31 -13.03 2.91 5.37
C GLY A 31 -11.94 1.98 5.87
N ARG A 32 -10.74 2.19 5.36
CA ARG A 32 -9.55 1.47 5.76
C ARG A 32 -8.39 2.45 5.81
N VAL A 33 -7.52 2.27 6.79
CA VAL A 33 -6.23 2.94 6.87
C VAL A 33 -5.15 1.90 6.60
N VAL A 34 -4.22 2.22 5.71
CA VAL A 34 -3.08 1.36 5.41
C VAL A 34 -1.81 2.08 5.83
N ARG A 35 -0.97 1.36 6.58
CA ARG A 35 0.41 1.76 6.83
C ARG A 35 1.33 0.67 6.33
N LEU A 36 2.21 1.01 5.39
CA LEU A 36 3.24 0.12 4.86
C LEU A 36 4.60 0.65 5.31
N GLY A 37 5.52 -0.26 5.59
CA GLY A 37 6.92 0.03 5.85
C GLY A 37 7.77 -1.06 5.17
N PRO A 38 8.32 -2.04 5.91
CA PRO A 38 9.21 -3.04 5.34
C PRO A 38 8.68 -3.81 4.13
N ALA A 39 7.36 -4.08 4.04
CA ALA A 39 6.79 -4.76 2.88
C ALA A 39 6.85 -3.91 1.60
N LEU A 40 6.65 -2.60 1.72
CA LEU A 40 6.77 -1.67 0.60
C LEU A 40 8.25 -1.49 0.22
N ASP A 41 9.13 -1.31 1.20
CA ASP A 41 10.57 -1.15 0.96
C ASP A 41 11.13 -2.35 0.19
N LYS A 42 10.85 -3.57 0.65
CA LYS A 42 11.24 -4.81 -0.05
C LYS A 42 10.69 -4.91 -1.47
N ALA A 43 9.51 -4.36 -1.72
CA ALA A 43 8.88 -4.39 -3.04
C ALA A 43 9.57 -3.45 -4.06
N ILE A 44 10.35 -2.46 -3.61
CA ILE A 44 10.95 -1.43 -4.47
C ILE A 44 12.49 -1.37 -4.43
N GLU A 45 13.13 -1.82 -3.34
CA GLU A 45 14.58 -1.64 -3.09
C GLU A 45 15.50 -2.23 -4.17
N ASN A 46 15.12 -3.34 -4.80
CA ASN A 46 16.02 -4.10 -5.69
C ASN A 46 16.17 -3.53 -7.11
N HIS A 47 15.57 -2.37 -7.41
CA HIS A 47 15.45 -1.86 -8.79
C HIS A 47 16.19 -0.55 -9.07
N ASN A 48 16.82 0.08 -8.07
CA ASN A 48 17.51 1.37 -8.21
C ASN A 48 16.64 2.44 -8.90
N TYR A 49 15.36 2.49 -8.53
CA TYR A 49 14.40 3.44 -9.07
C TYR A 49 14.76 4.88 -8.67
N PRO A 50 14.65 5.86 -9.60
CA PRO A 50 14.68 7.28 -9.23
C PRO A 50 13.54 7.63 -8.26
N PRO A 51 13.69 8.66 -7.41
CA PRO A 51 12.70 9.02 -6.39
C PRO A 51 11.27 9.20 -6.93
N GLN A 52 11.14 9.73 -8.15
CA GLN A 52 9.86 9.92 -8.84
C GLN A 52 9.17 8.58 -9.15
N VAL A 53 9.94 7.58 -9.58
CA VAL A 53 9.44 6.24 -9.89
C VAL A 53 9.10 5.49 -8.61
N CYS A 54 9.94 5.60 -7.57
CA CYS A 54 9.62 5.06 -6.25
C CYS A 54 8.29 5.60 -5.75
N ARG A 55 8.10 6.92 -5.79
CA ARG A 55 6.87 7.56 -5.32
C ARG A 55 5.62 7.06 -6.04
N ALA A 56 5.63 7.06 -7.38
CA ALA A 56 4.49 6.58 -8.16
C ALA A 56 4.19 5.09 -7.90
N LEU A 57 5.23 4.26 -7.81
CA LEU A 57 5.08 2.84 -7.54
C LEU A 57 4.56 2.59 -6.11
N SER A 58 5.03 3.34 -5.12
CA SER A 58 4.56 3.30 -3.73
C SER A 58 3.08 3.70 -3.59
N GLU A 59 2.65 4.73 -4.34
CA GLU A 59 1.23 5.13 -4.39
C GLU A 59 0.38 4.01 -5.00
N ALA A 60 0.84 3.40 -6.11
CA ALA A 60 0.17 2.26 -6.74
C ALA A 60 0.10 1.02 -5.83
N ILE A 61 1.18 0.70 -5.12
CA ILE A 61 1.21 -0.37 -4.13
C ILE A 61 0.18 -0.11 -3.03
N THR A 62 0.18 1.09 -2.46
CA THR A 62 -0.73 1.47 -1.38
C THR A 62 -2.19 1.35 -1.82
N LEU A 63 -2.50 1.81 -3.03
CA LEU A 63 -3.83 1.68 -3.63
C LEU A 63 -4.20 0.20 -3.84
N ALA A 64 -3.30 -0.61 -4.37
CA ALA A 64 -3.55 -2.04 -4.60
C ALA A 64 -3.76 -2.80 -3.28
N VAL A 65 -3.04 -2.48 -2.21
CA VAL A 65 -3.26 -3.05 -0.87
C VAL A 65 -4.60 -2.62 -0.29
N LEU A 66 -4.96 -1.33 -0.41
CA LEU A 66 -6.26 -0.81 0.02
C LEU A 66 -7.40 -1.56 -0.68
N LEU A 67 -7.37 -1.68 -2.00
CA LEU A 67 -8.39 -2.38 -2.78
C LEU A 67 -8.36 -3.89 -2.54
N GLY A 68 -7.19 -4.51 -2.48
CA GLY A 68 -7.02 -5.94 -2.24
C GLY A 68 -7.60 -6.37 -0.89
N SER A 69 -7.45 -5.52 0.14
CA SER A 69 -8.03 -5.75 1.47
C SER A 69 -9.57 -5.66 1.53
N THR A 70 -10.22 -5.26 0.43
CA THR A 70 -11.69 -5.24 0.33
C THR A 70 -12.27 -6.50 -0.30
N LEU A 71 -11.42 -7.34 -0.91
CA LEU A 71 -11.85 -8.59 -1.53
C LEU A 71 -12.26 -9.59 -0.45
N LYS A 72 -13.31 -10.38 -0.75
CA LYS A 72 -13.70 -11.53 0.07
C LYS A 72 -12.72 -12.68 -0.24
N ASP A 73 -12.39 -13.51 0.76
CA ASP A 73 -11.43 -14.62 0.68
C ASP A 73 -9.95 -14.21 0.48
N VAL A 74 -9.07 -15.18 0.20
CA VAL A 74 -7.65 -14.97 -0.19
C VAL A 74 -7.60 -14.44 -1.64
N GLY A 75 -8.17 -13.26 -1.85
CA GLY A 75 -8.24 -12.60 -3.14
C GLY A 75 -6.88 -12.02 -3.54
N ARG A 76 -6.37 -12.44 -4.70
CA ARG A 76 -5.22 -11.80 -5.35
C ARG A 76 -5.71 -10.65 -6.22
N LEU A 77 -5.16 -9.45 -6.02
CA LEU A 77 -5.43 -8.28 -6.84
C LEU A 77 -4.18 -7.93 -7.67
N ILE A 78 -4.37 -7.69 -8.96
CA ILE A 78 -3.33 -7.18 -9.85
C ILE A 78 -3.77 -5.81 -10.35
N LEU A 79 -3.02 -4.77 -10.01
CA LEU A 79 -3.16 -3.41 -10.55
C LEU A 79 -2.14 -3.25 -11.68
N GLN A 80 -2.56 -2.88 -12.88
CA GLN A 80 -1.68 -2.61 -14.00
C GLN A 80 -2.01 -1.26 -14.64
N THR A 81 -0.99 -0.50 -14.97
CA THR A 81 -1.11 0.78 -15.67
C THR A 81 -0.17 0.83 -16.87
N GLN A 82 -0.66 1.38 -17.99
CA GLN A 82 0.12 1.68 -19.18
C GLN A 82 -0.09 3.13 -19.58
N THR A 83 0.99 3.84 -19.87
CA THR A 83 0.92 5.26 -20.25
C THR A 83 1.91 5.57 -21.37
N ASP A 84 1.77 6.73 -22.00
CA ASP A 84 2.73 7.32 -22.92
C ASP A 84 3.76 8.24 -22.22
N GLY A 85 3.71 8.29 -20.88
CA GLY A 85 4.58 9.13 -20.04
C GLY A 85 5.97 8.54 -19.76
N PRO A 86 6.72 9.16 -18.83
CA PRO A 86 8.06 8.70 -18.42
C PRO A 86 8.05 7.34 -17.73
N ILE A 87 6.95 6.98 -17.07
CA ILE A 87 6.67 5.65 -16.50
C ILE A 87 5.62 5.01 -17.40
N ASP A 88 6.07 4.21 -18.36
CA ASP A 88 5.21 3.70 -19.44
C ASP A 88 4.46 2.41 -19.05
N PHE A 89 4.91 1.73 -18.00
CA PHE A 89 4.29 0.53 -17.48
C PHE A 89 4.52 0.39 -15.97
N MET A 90 3.46 0.07 -15.23
CA MET A 90 3.57 -0.43 -13.86
C MET A 90 2.65 -1.63 -13.65
N VAL A 91 3.08 -2.55 -12.81
CA VAL A 91 2.26 -3.65 -12.32
C VAL A 91 2.50 -3.85 -10.83
N VAL A 92 1.43 -4.06 -10.09
CA VAL A 92 1.45 -4.44 -8.68
C VAL A 92 0.57 -5.67 -8.51
N ASP A 93 1.12 -6.69 -7.87
CA ASP A 93 0.46 -7.94 -7.54
C ASP A 93 0.44 -8.11 -6.03
N VAL A 94 -0.78 -8.15 -5.47
CA VAL A 94 -1.01 -8.14 -4.03
C VAL A 94 -1.90 -9.32 -3.62
N VAL A 95 -1.42 -10.11 -2.64
CA VAL A 95 -2.27 -10.86 -1.72
C VAL A 95 -2.12 -10.20 -0.36
N ALA A 96 -3.12 -9.38 -0.01
CA ALA A 96 -2.99 -8.43 1.08
C ALA A 96 -2.98 -9.11 2.47
N PRO A 97 -2.26 -8.54 3.46
CA PRO A 97 -1.29 -7.44 3.35
C PRO A 97 0.14 -7.90 3.06
N GLU A 98 0.45 -9.19 3.21
CA GLU A 98 1.83 -9.66 3.41
C GLU A 98 2.60 -9.95 2.10
N LYS A 99 1.90 -10.17 0.99
CA LYS A 99 2.54 -10.55 -0.28
C LYS A 99 2.32 -9.45 -1.30
N VAL A 100 3.29 -8.57 -1.41
CA VAL A 100 3.33 -7.49 -2.39
C VAL A 100 4.50 -7.71 -3.33
N ARG A 101 4.23 -7.65 -4.64
CA ARG A 101 5.25 -7.58 -5.68
C ARG A 101 4.91 -6.43 -6.61
N ALA A 102 5.91 -5.66 -6.99
CA ALA A 102 5.71 -4.50 -7.83
C ALA A 102 6.84 -4.38 -8.86
N TYR A 103 6.51 -3.82 -10.01
CA TYR A 103 7.48 -3.50 -11.05
C TYR A 103 7.02 -2.27 -11.82
N ALA A 104 7.96 -1.39 -12.11
CA ALA A 104 7.80 -0.27 -13.02
C ALA A 104 8.85 -0.30 -14.13
N ARG A 105 8.43 0.03 -15.34
CA ARG A 105 9.30 0.36 -16.46
C ARG A 105 9.23 1.87 -16.68
N PHE A 106 10.39 2.47 -16.92
CA PHE A 106 10.51 3.91 -17.06
C PHE A 106 11.61 4.29 -18.06
N ASN A 107 11.48 5.46 -18.66
CA ASN A 107 12.50 6.05 -19.52
C ASN A 107 13.26 7.13 -18.75
N ARG A 108 14.52 6.83 -18.40
CA ARG A 108 15.38 7.73 -17.63
C ARG A 108 15.63 9.10 -18.30
N ALA A 109 15.57 9.19 -19.63
CA ALA A 109 15.77 10.45 -20.35
C ALA A 109 14.54 11.37 -20.33
N ARG A 110 13.37 10.87 -19.90
CA ARG A 110 12.10 11.60 -19.87
C ARG A 110 11.62 11.90 -18.44
N LEU A 111 12.34 11.43 -17.42
CA LEU A 111 11.99 11.61 -16.00
C LEU A 111 12.29 13.01 -15.49
#